data_AF-A0A832GK74-F1
#
_entry.id   AF-A0A832GK74-F1
#
_cell.length_a   1.000
_cell.length_b   1.000
_cell.length_c   1.000
_cell.angle_alpha   90.00
_cell.angle_beta   90.00
_cell.angle_gamma   90.00
#
_symmetry.space_group_name_H-M   'P 1'
#
loop_
_entity.id
_entity.type
_entity.pdbx_description
1 polymer ?
#
loop_
_entity_poly.entity_id
_entity_poly.type
_entity_poly.pdbx_seq_one_letter_code
_entity_poly.pdbx_strand_id
1 'polypeptide(L)'
;MDSLMQLFYDEANEMVEGMEQVLLALESGEPDPETVNALFRYAHSFKGNSAAMGFTHLSKFTHGLESAMEALRKEQREWASERREVANRIETLVKKLERLEA
;
A
#
# COMPACT_ATOMS: atom_id res chain seq x y z
N MET A 1 -3.37 6.78 -25.90
CA MET A 1 -3.55 6.52 -24.46
C MET A 1 -2.67 7.52 -23.74
N ASP A 2 -3.23 8.36 -22.88
CA ASP A 2 -2.51 9.49 -22.27
C ASP A 2 -1.24 9.00 -21.56
N SER A 3 -0.08 9.58 -21.91
CA SER A 3 1.23 9.18 -21.38
C SER A 3 1.30 9.26 -19.85
N LEU A 4 0.49 10.15 -19.25
CA LEU A 4 0.39 10.31 -17.80
C LEU A 4 -0.39 9.17 -17.14
N MET A 5 -1.41 8.64 -17.81
CA MET A 5 -2.21 7.53 -17.27
C MET A 5 -1.43 6.22 -17.30
N GLN A 6 -0.69 5.97 -18.39
CA GLN A 6 0.20 4.80 -18.47
C GLN A 6 1.29 4.89 -17.39
N LEU A 7 1.95 6.05 -17.25
CA LEU A 7 2.94 6.26 -16.20
C LEU A 7 2.37 6.00 -14.80
N PHE A 8 1.15 6.48 -14.53
CA PHE A 8 0.48 6.19 -13.27
C PHE A 8 0.30 4.69 -13.05
N TYR A 9 -0.16 3.93 -14.05
CA TYR A 9 -0.36 2.49 -13.90
C TYR A 9 0.96 1.75 -13.67
N ASP A 10 2.01 2.11 -14.42
CA ASP A 10 3.34 1.53 -14.25
C ASP A 10 3.86 1.77 -12.82
N GLU A 11 3.81 3.02 -12.33
CA GLU A 11 4.21 3.37 -10.96
C GLU A 11 3.32 2.72 -9.90
N ALA A 12 2.02 2.64 -10.14
CA ALA A 12 1.06 2.04 -9.22
C ALA A 12 1.30 0.53 -9.08
N ASN A 13 1.59 -0.16 -10.18
CA ASN A 13 1.94 -1.58 -10.19
C ASN A 13 3.25 -1.82 -9.44
N GLU A 14 4.31 -1.04 -9.72
CA GLU A 14 5.58 -1.15 -8.99
C GLU A 14 5.40 -0.93 -7.48
N MET A 15 4.57 0.03 -7.08
CA MET A 15 4.31 0.28 -5.67
C MET A 15 3.54 -0.86 -5.01
N VAL A 16 2.54 -1.43 -5.67
CA VAL A 16 1.75 -2.54 -5.14
C VAL A 16 2.59 -3.82 -5.04
N GLU A 17 3.39 -4.13 -6.06
CA GLU A 17 4.37 -5.22 -6.00
C GLU A 17 5.35 -5.02 -4.83
N GLY A 18 5.84 -3.78 -4.64
CA GLY A 18 6.67 -3.41 -3.49
C GLY A 18 5.97 -3.64 -2.15
N MET A 19 4.68 -3.31 -2.03
CA MET A 19 3.90 -3.60 -0.82
C MET A 19 3.79 -5.10 -0.56
N GLU A 20 3.58 -5.92 -1.58
CA GLU A 20 3.50 -7.38 -1.45
C GLU A 20 4.84 -7.98 -0.99
N GLN A 21 5.96 -7.54 -1.57
CA GLN A 21 7.29 -8.00 -1.13
C GLN A 21 7.58 -7.62 0.33
N VAL A 22 7.24 -6.40 0.73
CA VAL A 22 7.42 -5.96 2.12
C VAL A 22 6.48 -6.71 3.07
N LEU A 23 5.24 -6.99 2.65
CA LEU A 23 4.32 -7.81 3.43
C LEU A 23 4.90 -9.21 3.65
N LEU A 24 5.41 -9.86 2.61
CA LEU A 24 6.05 -11.18 2.74
C LEU A 24 7.23 -11.15 3.72
N ALA A 25 8.04 -10.10 3.68
CA ALA A 25 9.13 -9.91 4.65
C ALA A 25 8.58 -9.82 6.09
N LEU A 26 7.56 -8.99 6.34
CA LEU A 26 6.90 -8.88 7.65
C LEU A 26 6.25 -10.18 8.12
N GLU A 27 5.79 -11.03 7.20
CA GLU A 27 5.20 -12.33 7.55
C GLU A 27 6.23 -13.43 7.83
N SER A 28 7.44 -13.29 7.27
CA SER A 28 8.53 -14.27 7.36
C SER A 28 9.43 -14.12 8.58
N GLY A 29 9.36 -12.99 9.29
CA GLY A 29 10.25 -12.67 10.41
C GLY A 29 9.60 -11.79 11.48
N GLU A 30 10.43 -11.25 12.38
CA GLU A 30 9.99 -10.21 13.30
C GLU A 30 9.89 -8.87 12.54
N PRO A 31 8.77 -8.16 12.66
CA PRO A 31 8.57 -6.87 12.00
C PRO A 31 9.52 -5.85 12.60
N ASP A 32 10.58 -5.51 11.86
CA ASP A 32 11.49 -4.45 12.26
C ASP A 32 10.96 -3.06 11.81
N PRO A 33 11.40 -1.97 12.47
CA PRO A 33 10.94 -0.62 12.14
C PRO A 33 11.20 -0.21 10.69
N GLU A 34 12.28 -0.68 10.06
CA GLU A 34 12.61 -0.33 8.67
C GLU A 34 11.62 -0.97 7.69
N THR A 35 11.28 -2.24 7.90
CA THR A 35 10.30 -2.96 7.07
C THR A 35 8.89 -2.33 7.20
N VAL A 36 8.46 -1.98 8.42
CA VAL A 36 7.20 -1.24 8.64
C VAL A 36 7.24 0.15 7.96
N ASN A 37 8.37 0.87 8.06
CA ASN A 37 8.54 2.15 7.40
C ASN A 37 8.50 2.03 5.87
N ALA A 38 9.02 0.94 5.29
CA ALA A 38 8.97 0.70 3.86
C ALA A 38 7.52 0.56 3.37
N LEU A 39 6.71 -0.26 4.04
CA LEU A 39 5.30 -0.44 3.68
C LEU A 39 4.50 0.87 3.85
N PHE A 40 4.79 1.64 4.91
CA PHE A 40 4.23 2.98 5.07
C PHE A 40 4.56 3.90 3.88
N ARG A 41 5.82 3.93 3.42
CA ARG A 41 6.23 4.80 2.30
C ARG A 41 5.54 4.42 1.00
N TYR A 42 5.42 3.11 0.69
CA TYR A 42 4.67 2.67 -0.48
C TYR A 42 3.21 3.11 -0.40
N ALA A 43 2.54 2.87 0.73
CA ALA A 43 1.15 3.28 0.92
C ALA A 43 0.97 4.80 0.79
N HIS A 44 1.91 5.58 1.33
CA HIS A 44 1.91 7.04 1.27
C HIS A 44 2.05 7.56 -0.17
N SER A 45 3.04 7.06 -0.90
CA SER A 45 3.27 7.45 -2.29
C SER A 45 2.10 7.06 -3.18
N PHE A 46 1.59 5.83 -3.04
CA PHE A 46 0.46 5.35 -3.83
C PHE A 46 -0.82 6.17 -3.56
N LYS A 47 -1.08 6.53 -2.30
CA LYS A 47 -2.18 7.43 -1.91
C LYS A 47 -2.04 8.80 -2.59
N GLY A 48 -0.83 9.36 -2.59
CA GLY A 48 -0.49 10.64 -3.21
C GLY A 48 -0.71 10.61 -4.72
N ASN A 49 -0.13 9.61 -5.40
CA ASN A 49 -0.27 9.41 -6.85
C ASN A 49 -1.74 9.22 -7.25
N SER A 50 -2.48 8.38 -6.51
CA SER A 50 -3.91 8.17 -6.73
C SER A 50 -4.72 9.46 -6.59
N ALA A 51 -4.39 10.30 -5.60
CA ALA A 51 -5.04 11.60 -5.43
C ALA A 51 -4.72 12.57 -6.56
N ALA A 52 -3.45 12.62 -7.00
CA ALA A 52 -2.99 13.49 -8.09
C ALA A 52 -3.68 13.15 -9.42
N MET A 53 -3.95 11.87 -9.67
CA MET A 53 -4.67 11.40 -10.86
C MET A 53 -6.20 11.49 -10.74
N GLY A 54 -6.73 11.96 -9.61
CA GLY A 54 -8.17 12.08 -9.37
C GLY A 54 -8.85 10.78 -8.96
N PHE A 55 -8.11 9.69 -8.74
CA PHE A 55 -8.61 8.41 -8.21
C PHE A 55 -8.86 8.48 -6.70
N THR A 56 -9.79 9.35 -6.30
CA THR A 56 -10.09 9.64 -4.90
C THR A 56 -10.56 8.42 -4.10
N HIS A 57 -11.26 7.47 -4.74
CA HIS A 57 -11.65 6.21 -4.10
C HIS A 57 -10.44 5.34 -3.75
N LEU A 58 -9.46 5.29 -4.64
CA LEU A 58 -8.24 4.51 -4.49
C LEU A 58 -7.31 5.15 -3.45
N SER A 59 -7.20 6.48 -3.47
CA SER A 59 -6.50 7.26 -2.45
C SER A 59 -7.11 7.05 -1.05
N LYS A 60 -8.44 7.17 -0.91
CA LYS A 60 -9.16 6.92 0.36
C LYS A 60 -8.98 5.49 0.87
N PHE A 61 -9.00 4.51 -0.02
CA PHE A 61 -8.78 3.11 0.35
C PHE A 61 -7.36 2.92 0.91
N THR A 62 -6.35 3.45 0.20
CA THR A 62 -4.94 3.33 0.57
C THR A 62 -4.61 4.07 1.86
N HIS A 63 -5.32 5.16 2.17
CA HIS A 63 -5.16 5.86 3.46
C HIS A 63 -5.34 4.91 4.66
N GLY A 64 -6.24 3.93 4.60
CA GLY A 64 -6.39 2.97 5.71
C GLY A 64 -5.16 2.07 5.90
N LEU A 65 -4.44 1.73 4.82
CA LEU A 65 -3.17 1.02 4.90
C LEU A 65 -2.09 1.94 5.51
N GLU A 66 -2.02 3.20 5.07
CA GLU A 66 -1.11 4.20 5.65
C GLU A 66 -1.35 4.39 7.16
N SER A 67 -2.60 4.50 7.60
CA SER A 67 -2.96 4.66 9.02
C SER A 67 -2.59 3.43 9.86
N ALA A 68 -2.80 2.21 9.35
CA ALA A 68 -2.40 0.98 10.04
C ALA A 68 -0.88 0.96 10.25
N MET A 69 -0.12 1.36 9.23
CA MET A 69 1.33 1.45 9.32
C MET A 69 1.82 2.56 10.22
N GLU A 70 1.14 3.71 10.23
CA GLU A 70 1.41 4.78 11.17
C GLU A 70 1.21 4.33 12.62
N ALA A 71 0.16 3.55 12.90
CA ALA A 71 -0.09 3.02 14.24
C ALA A 71 1.02 2.06 14.70
N LEU A 72 1.51 1.18 13.82
CA LEU A 72 2.68 0.32 14.13
C LEU A 72 3.95 1.15 14.38
N ARG A 73 4.22 2.17 13.56
CA ARG A 73 5.40 3.05 13.70
C ARG A 73 5.41 3.83 15.01
N LYS A 74 4.23 4.17 15.53
CA LYS A 74 4.05 4.87 16.81
C LYS A 74 3.93 3.92 17.99
N GLU A 75 4.14 2.61 17.78
CA GLU A 75 4.00 1.56 18.80
C GLU A 75 2.61 1.55 19.46
N GLN A 76 1.58 2.04 18.75
CA GLN A 76 0.20 2.08 19.25
C GLN A 76 -0.54 0.76 19.01
N ARG A 77 -0.01 -0.08 18.12
CA ARG A 77 -0.53 -1.41 17.78
C ARG A 77 0.64 -2.35 17.51
N GLU A 78 0.39 -3.64 17.67
CA GLU A 78 1.35 -4.69 17.37
C GLU A 78 1.09 -5.28 15.98
N TRP A 79 2.15 -5.69 15.29
CA TRP A 79 2.01 -6.34 13.98
C TRP A 79 1.11 -7.58 14.02
N ALA A 80 1.18 -8.36 15.10
CA ALA A 80 0.39 -9.56 15.27
C ALA A 80 -1.12 -9.31 15.17
N SER A 81 -1.60 -8.14 15.65
CA SER A 81 -3.01 -7.76 15.54
C SER A 81 -3.37 -7.19 14.16
N GLU A 82 -2.42 -6.60 13.44
CA GLU A 82 -2.66 -5.92 12.16
C GLU A 82 -2.45 -6.81 10.93
N ARG A 83 -1.64 -7.88 11.05
CA ARG A 83 -1.17 -8.71 9.93
C ARG A 83 -2.27 -9.08 8.93
N ARG A 84 -3.39 -9.62 9.43
CA ARG A 84 -4.50 -10.07 8.58
C ARG A 84 -5.18 -8.90 7.85
N GLU A 85 -5.39 -7.78 8.53
CA GLU A 85 -6.06 -6.63 7.93
C GLU A 85 -5.15 -5.99 6.86
N VAL A 86 -3.86 -5.86 7.15
CA VAL A 86 -2.86 -5.33 6.20
C VAL A 86 -2.78 -6.21 4.96
N ALA A 87 -2.69 -7.54 5.12
CA ALA A 87 -2.67 -8.47 4.00
C ALA A 87 -3.93 -8.37 3.12
N ASN A 88 -5.11 -8.40 3.73
CA ASN A 88 -6.38 -8.27 3.01
C ASN A 88 -6.51 -6.95 2.26
N ARG A 89 -5.98 -5.85 2.82
CA ARG A 89 -5.99 -4.54 2.19
C ARG A 89 -5.09 -4.49 0.97
N ILE A 90 -3.89 -5.06 1.05
CA ILE A 90 -2.95 -5.13 -0.09
C ILE A 90 -3.55 -5.98 -1.20
N GLU A 91 -4.07 -7.18 -0.90
CA GLU A 91 -4.74 -8.03 -1.89
C GLU A 91 -5.93 -7.33 -2.55
N THR A 92 -6.73 -6.61 -1.76
CA THR A 92 -7.85 -5.83 -2.28
C THR A 92 -7.39 -4.65 -3.13
N LEU A 93 -6.23 -4.07 -2.82
CA LEU A 93 -5.64 -2.98 -3.60
C LEU A 93 -5.20 -3.46 -4.98
N VAL A 94 -4.48 -4.59 -5.05
CA VAL A 94 -4.11 -5.27 -6.29
C VAL A 94 -5.33 -5.45 -7.18
N LYS A 95 -6.38 -6.10 -6.66
CA LYS A 95 -7.62 -6.35 -7.41
C LYS A 95 -8.34 -5.08 -7.86
N LYS A 96 -8.20 -3.98 -7.12
CA LYS A 96 -8.78 -2.68 -7.51
C LYS A 96 -8.00 -2.04 -8.64
N LEU A 97 -6.67 -2.17 -8.63
CA LEU A 97 -5.79 -1.63 -9.65
C LEU A 97 -5.95 -2.39 -10.97
N GLU A 98 -5.95 -3.73 -10.95
CA GLU A 98 -6.19 -4.57 -12.13
C GLU A 98 -7.52 -4.24 -12.83
N ARG A 99 -8.58 -3.99 -12.04
CA ARG A 99 -9.90 -3.60 -12.58
C ARG A 99 -9.97 -2.18 -13.11
N LEU A 100 -9.04 -1.32 -12.70
CA LEU A 100 -8.95 0.06 -13.17
C LEU A 100 -8.22 0.15 -14.51
N GLU A 101 -7.29 -0.77 -14.76
CA GLU A 101 -6.53 -0.88 -16.01
C GLU A 101 -7.31 -1.57 -17.15
N ALA A 102 -8.25 -2.46 -16.80
CA ALA A 102 -9.09 -3.22 -17.75
C ALA A 102 -10.20 -2.39 -18.44
#